data_AF-G9P0C6-F1
#
_entry.id   AF-G9P0C6-F1
#
_cell.length_a   1.000
_cell.length_b   1.000
_cell.length_c   1.000
_cell.angle_alpha   90.00
_cell.angle_beta   90.00
_cell.angle_gamma   90.00
#
_symmetry.space_group_name_H-M   'P 1'
#
loop_
_entity.id
_entity.type
_entity.pdbx_description
1 polymer ?
#
loop_
_entity_poly.entity_id
_entity_poly.type
_entity_poly.pdbx_seq_one_letter_code
_entity_poly.pdbx_strand_id
1 'polypeptide(L)'
;FVSPFKDCLDTFGKLPSLRFSRPTDGTVNSYIKFNWPKRDEQYSRPSSKSAATQYGEDDDIQNEHVRQLSRSSSTLVATNYPYTQASPESTSEQLYSEQRGRYSRSPSLPSSSTSNLSPSSSSPYARSWDQQKILRQIAGYTVPKVPSHFGFVSQMDDMDRRFFDFYTKNWCPGRSILKQTNLWLTDFACMEGSEGVLSAIQSLAGVYVYDYQPLEKVGRRINLRYRQAEARLSQLLERTDLSVDEASELITILCIMSMHDIVLTERRCKWPEVPRWLKGTELCEHFLESIDEGSRFWSKDNIQLSSLRNSQSVIVGRALILSQLMTPLASPNTFDPVKEANRFGWLLYGNNRDMYEIHGGCGFSKKLLHCMSQITFCSARLNQCPESPVVPITIRYILSELLDMRQWSNTPYSNPFEVAQVQSQAIEWVRAAPEKYMVSNTTEMTEVTAEAWRITAVIYLQCRALRLPRDHPDVVANLSYLAKCISIMPTSGYQFTAQAPLFPVFLLGMLATVGEHAGVAQKWFDSVTSAPVRSSVPPLYETLQRIWTWIDDEPSIVVDLESLDDDIANRYPWWEHLIQRVQEKEQEILCLT
;
A
#
# COMPACT_ATOMS: atom_id res chain seq x y z
N PHE A 1 -2.27 -26.11 12.39
CA PHE A 1 -1.85 -24.83 13.03
C PHE A 1 -3.02 -24.23 13.80
N VAL A 2 -2.80 -23.25 14.70
CA VAL A 2 -3.88 -22.55 15.43
C VAL A 2 -3.95 -21.10 14.97
N SER A 3 -5.16 -20.60 14.72
CA SER A 3 -5.39 -19.20 14.34
C SER A 3 -4.95 -18.24 15.47
N PRO A 4 -4.10 -17.24 15.19
CA PRO A 4 -3.68 -16.25 16.19
C PRO A 4 -4.77 -15.22 16.49
N PHE A 5 -5.91 -15.28 15.80
CA PHE A 5 -6.97 -14.26 15.82
C PHE A 5 -8.23 -14.69 16.58
N LYS A 6 -8.24 -15.92 17.12
CA LYS A 6 -9.43 -16.54 17.71
C LYS A 6 -9.91 -15.85 18.98
N ASP A 7 -9.01 -15.20 19.72
CA ASP A 7 -9.31 -14.43 20.93
C ASP A 7 -9.92 -13.05 20.64
N CYS A 8 -9.93 -12.61 19.37
CA CYS A 8 -10.54 -11.36 18.94
C CYS A 8 -12.04 -11.48 18.61
N LEU A 9 -12.63 -12.68 18.69
CA LEU A 9 -14.05 -12.90 18.40
C LEU A 9 -14.94 -12.04 19.31
N ASP A 10 -15.94 -11.39 18.72
CA ASP A 10 -16.94 -10.56 19.43
C ASP A 10 -16.37 -9.39 20.25
N THR A 11 -15.18 -8.92 19.88
CA THR A 11 -14.53 -7.78 20.55
C THR A 11 -14.86 -6.42 19.91
N PHE A 12 -15.49 -6.37 18.73
CA PHE A 12 -15.92 -5.11 18.09
C PHE A 12 -17.22 -4.56 18.67
N GLY A 13 -17.35 -3.22 18.70
CA GLY A 13 -18.56 -2.53 19.15
C GLY A 13 -18.66 -2.25 20.66
N LYS A 14 -17.60 -2.50 21.45
CA LYS A 14 -17.60 -2.23 22.91
C LYS A 14 -17.52 -0.75 23.28
N LEU A 15 -17.17 0.12 22.33
CA LEU A 15 -17.17 1.57 22.52
C LEU A 15 -18.38 2.17 21.79
N PRO A 16 -19.35 2.76 22.52
CA PRO A 16 -20.52 3.41 21.94
C PRO A 16 -20.23 4.84 21.44
N SER A 17 -19.01 5.34 21.65
CA SER A 17 -18.63 6.71 21.30
C SER A 17 -17.97 6.79 19.92
N LEU A 18 -18.22 7.91 19.24
CA LEU A 18 -17.52 8.28 18.01
C LEU A 18 -16.01 8.34 18.28
N ARG A 19 -15.21 7.61 17.49
CA ARG A 19 -13.74 7.63 17.63
C ARG A 19 -13.14 8.84 16.93
N PHE A 20 -13.62 9.12 15.72
CA PHE A 20 -13.14 10.24 14.91
C PHE A 20 -14.30 11.16 14.53
N SER A 21 -14.12 12.45 14.80
CA SER A 21 -15.03 13.48 14.31
C SER A 21 -14.97 13.59 12.79
N ARG A 22 -16.09 13.94 12.16
CA ARG A 22 -16.10 14.31 10.73
C ARG A 22 -15.15 15.51 10.53
N PRO A 23 -14.21 15.45 9.57
CA PRO A 23 -13.37 16.60 9.23
C PRO A 23 -14.20 17.82 8.83
N THR A 24 -13.67 19.01 9.10
CA THR A 24 -14.35 20.29 8.86
C THR A 24 -14.64 20.52 7.37
N ASP A 25 -13.71 20.15 6.49
CA ASP A 25 -13.87 20.19 5.03
C ASP A 25 -14.66 18.99 4.46
N GLY A 26 -15.09 18.08 5.35
CA GLY A 26 -15.79 16.87 5.01
C GLY A 26 -14.98 15.89 4.17
N THR A 27 -13.64 15.97 4.17
CA THR A 27 -12.79 15.09 3.36
C THR A 27 -11.72 14.41 4.22
N VAL A 28 -11.56 13.09 4.06
CA VAL A 28 -10.38 12.36 4.55
C VAL A 28 -9.57 11.95 3.34
N ASN A 29 -8.41 12.58 3.19
CA ASN A 29 -7.44 12.31 2.12
C ASN A 29 -6.10 11.82 2.70
N SER A 30 -6.15 10.81 3.58
CA SER A 30 -4.98 10.16 4.20
C SER A 30 -4.86 8.71 3.71
N TYR A 31 -4.62 7.74 4.59
CA TYR A 31 -4.58 6.31 4.24
C TYR A 31 -5.95 5.71 3.87
N ILE A 32 -7.01 6.52 3.93
CA ILE A 32 -8.30 6.26 3.32
C ILE A 32 -8.73 7.51 2.54
N LYS A 33 -9.50 7.33 1.48
CA LYS A 33 -9.91 8.39 0.54
C LYS A 33 -11.43 8.47 0.50
N PHE A 34 -12.03 9.41 1.20
CA PHE A 34 -13.48 9.61 1.10
C PHE A 34 -13.92 11.03 1.42
N ASN A 35 -15.05 11.41 0.83
CA ASN A 35 -15.67 12.71 1.02
C ASN A 35 -17.13 12.50 1.44
N TRP A 36 -17.56 13.22 2.47
CA TRP A 36 -18.94 13.19 2.90
C TRP A 36 -19.75 14.09 1.97
N PRO A 37 -20.96 13.68 1.55
CA PRO A 37 -21.86 14.57 0.83
C PRO A 37 -21.96 15.93 1.56
N LYS A 38 -21.84 17.02 0.79
CA LYS A 38 -22.12 18.37 1.31
C LYS A 38 -23.52 18.31 1.91
N ARG A 39 -23.68 18.79 3.15
CA ARG A 39 -25.03 19.02 3.66
C ARG A 39 -25.61 20.12 2.79
N ASP A 40 -26.64 19.82 2.01
CA ASP A 40 -27.51 20.86 1.49
C ASP A 40 -28.13 21.53 2.72
N GLU A 41 -27.63 22.71 3.08
CA GLU A 41 -28.17 23.51 4.19
C GLU A 41 -29.65 23.89 3.97
N GLN A 42 -30.22 23.59 2.80
CA GLN A 42 -31.62 23.83 2.45
C GLN A 42 -32.63 22.77 2.92
N TYR A 43 -32.20 21.63 3.51
CA TYR A 43 -33.12 20.61 4.03
C TYR A 43 -32.83 20.15 5.47
N SER A 44 -32.24 21.02 6.30
CA SER A 44 -32.21 20.78 7.75
C SER A 44 -33.57 21.13 8.37
N ARG A 45 -34.54 20.20 8.26
CA ARG A 45 -35.68 20.18 9.19
C ARG A 45 -35.14 19.74 10.56
N PRO A 46 -35.35 20.51 11.65
CA PRO A 46 -34.98 20.04 12.98
C PRO A 46 -35.83 18.81 13.30
N SER A 47 -35.17 17.68 13.58
CA SER A 47 -35.83 16.52 14.18
C SER A 47 -35.99 16.81 15.67
N SER A 48 -37.07 17.50 16.05
CA SER A 48 -37.54 17.56 17.42
C SER A 48 -38.61 16.48 17.67
N LYS A 49 -38.23 15.47 18.45
CA LYS A 49 -39.09 14.65 19.31
C LYS A 49 -38.27 14.50 20.60
N SER A 50 -38.65 14.96 21.79
CA SER A 50 -39.91 14.90 22.54
C SER A 50 -39.96 16.14 23.48
N ALA A 51 -41.06 16.61 24.08
CA ALA A 51 -42.19 15.91 24.70
C ALA A 51 -43.44 16.82 24.77
N ALA A 52 -44.60 16.18 24.87
CA ALA A 52 -45.90 16.81 25.09
C ALA A 52 -46.05 17.31 26.54
N THR A 53 -46.65 18.48 26.76
CA THR A 53 -47.97 18.69 27.42
C THR A 53 -48.26 20.18 27.71
N GLN A 54 -49.55 20.52 27.63
CA GLN A 54 -50.30 21.64 28.24
C GLN A 54 -50.71 22.87 27.39
N TYR A 55 -52.00 22.85 27.02
CA TYR A 55 -53.10 23.85 27.19
C TYR A 55 -52.98 25.34 26.77
N GLY A 56 -54.07 25.80 26.09
CA GLY A 56 -54.55 27.21 25.97
C GLY A 56 -54.46 27.76 24.54
N GLU A 57 -55.51 27.65 23.72
CA GLU A 57 -56.60 28.63 23.44
C GLU A 57 -56.19 29.84 22.57
N ASP A 58 -56.88 29.93 21.41
CA ASP A 58 -57.25 31.07 20.54
C ASP A 58 -56.21 32.12 20.09
N ASP A 59 -56.02 32.28 18.78
CA ASP A 59 -56.82 33.23 17.98
C ASP A 59 -56.46 33.22 16.47
N ASP A 60 -57.46 33.57 15.68
CA ASP A 60 -57.50 33.72 14.21
C ASP A 60 -56.46 34.69 13.62
N ILE A 61 -56.07 34.47 12.35
CA ILE A 61 -56.23 35.42 11.23
C ILE A 61 -55.65 34.84 9.92
N GLN A 62 -56.48 34.97 8.89
CA GLN A 62 -56.30 34.62 7.48
C GLN A 62 -55.17 35.39 6.78
N ASN A 63 -54.55 34.77 5.75
CA ASN A 63 -54.39 35.44 4.44
C ASN A 63 -53.97 34.44 3.33
N GLU A 64 -54.84 34.33 2.33
CA GLU A 64 -54.56 33.77 1.00
C GLU A 64 -53.66 34.73 0.19
N HIS A 65 -52.76 34.21 -0.65
CA HIS A 65 -52.64 34.55 -2.08
C HIS A 65 -51.55 33.75 -2.84
N VAL A 66 -52.01 32.78 -3.65
CA VAL A 66 -51.76 32.59 -5.10
C VAL A 66 -50.32 32.63 -5.71
N ARG A 67 -49.95 31.46 -6.30
CA ARG A 67 -49.13 31.14 -7.51
C ARG A 67 -47.67 31.62 -7.62
N GLN A 68 -46.76 30.66 -7.91
CA GLN A 68 -46.27 30.38 -9.27
C GLN A 68 -45.38 29.14 -9.36
N LEU A 69 -45.49 28.42 -10.48
CA LEU A 69 -44.68 27.27 -10.87
C LEU A 69 -43.22 27.63 -11.09
N SER A 70 -42.30 26.73 -10.74
CA SER A 70 -41.07 26.48 -11.49
C SER A 70 -40.56 25.06 -11.22
N ARG A 71 -40.80 24.17 -12.20
CA ARG A 71 -40.09 22.90 -12.36
C ARG A 71 -38.69 23.20 -12.88
N SER A 72 -37.66 22.73 -12.19
CA SER A 72 -36.32 22.58 -12.77
C SER A 72 -35.68 21.28 -12.27
N SER A 73 -35.72 20.28 -13.15
CA SER A 73 -34.85 19.10 -13.10
C SER A 73 -33.45 19.51 -13.56
N SER A 74 -32.40 19.20 -12.80
CA SER A 74 -31.02 19.33 -13.26
C SER A 74 -30.42 17.96 -13.54
N THR A 75 -30.17 17.73 -14.83
CA THR A 75 -29.55 16.56 -15.42
C THR A 75 -28.03 16.70 -15.37
N LEU A 76 -27.35 15.57 -15.14
CA LEU A 76 -25.90 15.38 -15.13
C LEU A 76 -25.25 15.84 -16.45
N VAL A 77 -24.20 16.65 -16.35
CA VAL A 77 -23.33 17.03 -17.48
C VAL A 77 -22.06 16.19 -17.43
N ALA A 78 -21.89 15.34 -18.44
CA ALA A 78 -20.62 14.74 -18.81
C ALA A 78 -19.91 15.68 -19.80
N THR A 79 -18.70 16.11 -19.47
CA THR A 79 -17.85 16.93 -20.35
C THR A 79 -16.90 16.02 -21.12
N ASN A 80 -17.16 15.90 -22.44
CA ASN A 80 -16.21 15.39 -23.42
C ASN A 80 -15.32 16.54 -23.93
N TYR A 81 -14.01 16.32 -23.96
CA TYR A 81 -13.04 17.21 -24.59
C TYR A 81 -13.08 17.05 -26.13
N PRO A 82 -13.06 18.16 -26.92
CA PRO A 82 -12.95 18.08 -28.36
C PRO A 82 -11.49 18.03 -28.82
N TYR A 83 -11.23 17.11 -29.75
CA TYR A 83 -10.07 17.07 -30.64
C TYR A 83 -10.17 18.20 -31.66
N THR A 84 -9.09 18.96 -31.86
CA THR A 84 -8.97 19.89 -33.00
C THR A 84 -7.70 19.58 -33.77
N GLN A 85 -7.87 19.15 -35.02
CA GLN A 85 -6.82 19.06 -36.03
C GLN A 85 -6.42 20.46 -36.51
N ALA A 86 -5.12 20.70 -36.60
CA ALA A 86 -4.56 21.72 -37.49
C ALA A 86 -3.19 21.23 -37.99
N SER A 87 -3.07 21.05 -39.31
CA SER A 87 -1.80 21.09 -40.04
C SER A 87 -1.51 22.55 -40.43
N PRO A 88 -0.24 22.96 -40.64
CA PRO A 88 0.30 22.84 -42.00
C PRO A 88 1.83 22.59 -42.12
N GLU A 89 2.20 22.14 -43.33
CA GLU A 89 3.44 22.41 -44.07
C GLU A 89 4.78 21.80 -43.62
N SER A 90 5.22 20.82 -44.40
CA SER A 90 6.60 20.34 -44.47
C SER A 90 7.17 20.59 -45.87
N THR A 91 8.27 21.35 -45.95
CA THR A 91 9.13 21.45 -47.12
C THR A 91 10.34 20.53 -46.95
N SER A 92 10.75 19.96 -48.07
CA SER A 92 11.64 18.84 -48.33
C SER A 92 13.15 19.05 -48.13
N GLU A 93 13.87 17.92 -47.99
CA GLU A 93 15.12 17.47 -48.66
C GLU A 93 16.14 16.82 -47.68
N GLN A 94 16.34 15.49 -47.77
CA GLN A 94 17.45 14.76 -48.44
C GLN A 94 18.81 14.91 -47.69
N LEU A 95 19.67 13.91 -47.42
CA LEU A 95 20.13 12.74 -48.20
C LEU A 95 21.16 11.90 -47.36
N TYR A 96 21.45 10.67 -47.83
CA TYR A 96 22.49 9.66 -47.45
C TYR A 96 22.23 8.79 -46.21
N SER A 97 22.01 7.46 -46.23
CA SER A 97 22.42 6.28 -47.03
C SER A 97 23.59 5.47 -46.44
N GLU A 98 23.40 4.13 -46.47
CA GLU A 98 24.37 3.01 -46.34
C GLU A 98 24.60 2.42 -44.93
N GLN A 99 24.66 1.10 -44.67
CA GLN A 99 24.55 -0.14 -45.46
C GLN A 99 24.58 -1.39 -44.53
N ARG A 100 24.04 -2.53 -45.01
CA ARG A 100 24.21 -3.97 -44.59
C ARG A 100 23.49 -4.46 -43.32
N GLY A 101 22.81 -5.61 -43.29
CA GLY A 101 22.63 -6.71 -44.26
C GLY A 101 21.63 -7.79 -43.78
N ARG A 102 21.19 -8.59 -44.76
CA ARG A 102 20.24 -9.74 -44.82
C ARG A 102 20.27 -10.71 -43.61
N TYR A 103 19.23 -11.47 -43.22
CA TYR A 103 18.29 -12.36 -43.94
C TYR A 103 16.96 -12.47 -43.14
N SER A 104 15.77 -12.58 -43.75
CA SER A 104 15.13 -13.89 -44.04
C SER A 104 13.76 -13.74 -44.71
N ARG A 105 13.41 -14.79 -45.48
CA ARG A 105 12.32 -14.94 -46.45
C ARG A 105 10.90 -14.86 -45.87
N SER A 106 10.02 -14.20 -46.61
CA SER A 106 8.57 -14.46 -46.64
C SER A 106 8.21 -15.41 -47.80
N PRO A 107 7.04 -16.04 -47.76
CA PRO A 107 6.23 -16.27 -48.95
C PRO A 107 4.96 -15.40 -48.95
N SER A 108 4.73 -14.82 -50.11
CA SER A 108 3.73 -13.85 -50.57
C SER A 108 2.35 -14.45 -50.88
N LEU A 109 1.31 -13.59 -50.95
CA LEU A 109 0.36 -13.34 -52.08
C LEU A 109 -0.89 -12.54 -51.59
N PRO A 110 -1.70 -11.88 -52.46
CA PRO A 110 -1.43 -10.55 -52.99
C PRO A 110 -2.57 -9.52 -52.75
N SER A 111 -2.20 -8.28 -53.00
CA SER A 111 -2.99 -7.05 -53.09
C SER A 111 -4.15 -7.08 -54.08
N SER A 112 -5.25 -6.40 -53.74
CA SER A 112 -6.20 -5.86 -54.71
C SER A 112 -6.53 -4.41 -54.35
N SER A 113 -6.29 -3.52 -55.31
CA SER A 113 -6.64 -2.10 -55.26
C SER A 113 -7.67 -1.78 -56.35
N THR A 114 -8.61 -0.93 -55.95
CA THR A 114 -9.34 0.10 -56.74
C THR A 114 -10.33 -0.31 -57.83
N SER A 115 -11.60 0.12 -57.66
CA SER A 115 -12.22 1.08 -58.61
C SER A 115 -13.51 1.69 -58.04
N ASN A 116 -13.65 3.01 -58.23
CA ASN A 116 -14.81 3.85 -57.94
C ASN A 116 -15.91 3.64 -58.97
N LEU A 117 -17.17 3.46 -58.56
CA LEU A 117 -18.36 3.82 -59.34
C LEU A 117 -19.55 4.16 -58.39
N SER A 118 -20.15 5.32 -58.59
CA SER A 118 -21.48 5.72 -58.09
C SER A 118 -22.49 5.71 -59.26
N PRO A 119 -23.79 6.01 -59.07
CA PRO A 119 -24.82 5.10 -58.57
C PRO A 119 -26.00 4.96 -59.57
N SER A 120 -26.74 3.85 -59.57
CA SER A 120 -28.17 3.86 -59.98
C SER A 120 -28.91 2.53 -59.76
N SER A 121 -30.23 2.69 -59.56
CA SER A 121 -31.33 1.71 -59.62
C SER A 121 -31.71 0.90 -58.35
N SER A 122 -32.60 1.53 -57.58
CA SER A 122 -33.90 1.03 -57.10
C SER A 122 -34.17 -0.49 -57.01
N SER A 123 -34.44 -0.96 -55.78
CA SER A 123 -35.24 -2.16 -55.50
C SER A 123 -36.45 -1.80 -54.60
N PRO A 124 -37.67 -2.29 -54.89
CA PRO A 124 -38.92 -1.72 -54.38
C PRO A 124 -39.51 -2.53 -53.21
N TYR A 125 -38.87 -2.58 -52.04
CA TYR A 125 -39.49 -3.12 -50.82
C TYR A 125 -38.93 -2.45 -49.56
N ALA A 126 -39.13 -1.14 -49.42
CA ALA A 126 -38.94 -0.44 -48.15
C ALA A 126 -40.31 -0.05 -47.61
N ARG A 127 -40.92 -0.93 -46.80
CA ARG A 127 -42.06 -0.53 -45.96
C ARG A 127 -41.55 0.43 -44.90
N SER A 128 -42.16 1.61 -44.85
CA SER A 128 -41.95 2.64 -43.81
C SER A 128 -42.03 2.00 -42.41
N TRP A 129 -40.91 2.04 -41.68
CA TRP A 129 -40.86 1.66 -40.27
C TRP A 129 -41.40 2.83 -39.46
N ASP A 130 -42.67 2.77 -39.10
CA ASP A 130 -43.35 3.79 -38.30
C ASP A 130 -42.91 3.67 -36.83
N GLN A 131 -41.81 4.34 -36.49
CA GLN A 131 -41.12 4.32 -35.19
C GLN A 131 -42.05 4.64 -33.99
N GLN A 132 -43.17 5.32 -34.24
CA GLN A 132 -44.13 5.72 -33.21
C GLN A 132 -45.10 4.59 -32.78
N LYS A 133 -45.30 3.54 -33.58
CA LYS A 133 -46.13 2.38 -33.18
C LYS A 133 -45.39 1.39 -32.27
N ILE A 134 -44.08 1.20 -32.46
CA ILE A 134 -43.26 0.31 -31.63
C ILE A 134 -43.09 0.89 -30.22
N LEU A 135 -42.91 2.21 -30.08
CA LEU A 135 -42.80 2.87 -28.78
C LEU A 135 -44.08 2.81 -27.94
N ARG A 136 -45.27 2.73 -28.57
CA ARG A 136 -46.54 2.57 -27.84
C ARG A 136 -46.83 1.12 -27.42
N GLN A 137 -46.26 0.12 -28.11
CA GLN A 137 -46.35 -1.29 -27.72
C GLN A 137 -45.38 -1.68 -26.60
N ILE A 138 -44.30 -0.93 -26.40
CA ILE A 138 -43.31 -1.16 -25.32
C ILE A 138 -43.75 -0.51 -23.99
N ALA A 139 -44.71 0.42 -24.01
CA ALA A 139 -45.22 1.11 -22.81
C ALA A 139 -46.02 0.23 -21.83
N GLY A 140 -46.22 -1.06 -22.13
CA GLY A 140 -46.88 -2.03 -21.24
C GLY A 140 -45.98 -3.18 -20.75
N TYR A 141 -44.75 -3.28 -21.26
CA TYR A 141 -43.80 -4.30 -20.81
C TYR A 141 -42.76 -3.64 -19.91
N THR A 142 -42.98 -3.76 -18.59
CA THR A 142 -41.88 -3.61 -17.65
C THR A 142 -40.88 -4.72 -17.97
N VAL A 143 -39.79 -4.38 -18.66
CA VAL A 143 -38.63 -5.25 -18.75
C VAL A 143 -38.30 -5.65 -17.31
N PRO A 144 -38.27 -6.96 -16.96
CA PRO A 144 -37.95 -7.37 -15.61
C PRO A 144 -36.64 -6.70 -15.22
N LYS A 145 -36.66 -5.90 -14.14
CA LYS A 145 -35.43 -5.34 -13.61
C LYS A 145 -34.51 -6.51 -13.36
N VAL A 146 -33.35 -6.45 -13.98
CA VAL A 146 -32.31 -7.45 -13.78
C VAL A 146 -32.08 -7.58 -12.27
N PRO A 147 -31.99 -8.80 -11.69
CA PRO A 147 -31.83 -8.95 -10.25
C PRO A 147 -30.71 -8.05 -9.72
N SER A 148 -30.86 -7.54 -8.49
CA SER A 148 -29.87 -6.66 -7.85
C SER A 148 -28.45 -7.22 -7.84
N HIS A 149 -28.31 -8.55 -8.01
CA HIS A 149 -27.05 -9.28 -8.01
C HIS A 149 -26.59 -9.75 -9.41
N PHE A 150 -27.29 -9.39 -10.47
CA PHE A 150 -26.90 -9.81 -11.81
C PHE A 150 -25.58 -9.18 -12.24
N GLY A 151 -24.63 -10.02 -12.68
CA GLY A 151 -23.29 -9.61 -13.09
C GLY A 151 -22.29 -9.45 -11.93
N PHE A 152 -22.70 -9.64 -10.66
CA PHE A 152 -21.78 -9.70 -9.53
C PHE A 152 -21.30 -11.14 -9.31
N VAL A 153 -20.01 -11.31 -9.00
CA VAL A 153 -19.42 -12.63 -8.69
C VAL A 153 -19.99 -13.18 -7.38
N SER A 154 -20.17 -12.30 -6.39
CA SER A 154 -20.64 -12.68 -5.05
C SER A 154 -21.94 -12.00 -4.65
N GLN A 155 -22.85 -12.78 -4.07
CA GLN A 155 -24.08 -12.27 -3.48
C GLN A 155 -23.78 -11.60 -2.13
N MET A 156 -24.24 -10.36 -1.98
CA MET A 156 -24.01 -9.56 -0.77
C MET A 156 -25.28 -8.77 -0.47
N ASP A 157 -25.64 -8.64 0.80
CA ASP A 157 -26.71 -7.74 1.18
C ASP A 157 -26.29 -6.26 1.08
N ASP A 158 -27.23 -5.34 1.32
CA ASP A 158 -27.00 -3.91 1.19
C ASP A 158 -25.88 -3.39 2.11
N MET A 159 -25.72 -3.95 3.31
CA MET A 159 -24.71 -3.48 4.26
C MET A 159 -23.32 -3.96 3.85
N ASP A 160 -23.21 -5.22 3.49
CA ASP A 160 -21.96 -5.79 2.99
C ASP A 160 -21.51 -5.17 1.68
N ARG A 161 -22.45 -4.91 0.77
CA ARG A 161 -22.15 -4.23 -0.50
C ARG A 161 -21.55 -2.86 -0.24
N ARG A 162 -22.07 -2.13 0.77
CA ARG A 162 -21.49 -0.86 1.21
C ARG A 162 -20.11 -1.01 1.83
N PHE A 163 -19.85 -2.05 2.61
CA PHE A 163 -18.50 -2.32 3.15
C PHE A 163 -17.51 -2.66 2.03
N PHE A 164 -17.91 -3.50 1.07
CA PHE A 164 -17.08 -3.85 -0.07
C PHE A 164 -16.82 -2.65 -1.00
N ASP A 165 -17.84 -1.81 -1.24
CA ASP A 165 -17.68 -0.54 -1.95
C ASP A 165 -16.76 0.42 -1.19
N PHE A 166 -16.89 0.49 0.14
CA PHE A 166 -15.99 1.30 0.95
C PHE A 166 -14.54 0.80 0.81
N TYR A 167 -14.33 -0.51 0.89
CA TYR A 167 -13.03 -1.15 0.71
C TYR A 167 -12.41 -0.76 -0.64
N THR A 168 -13.10 -1.07 -1.74
CA THR A 168 -12.57 -0.90 -3.10
C THR A 168 -12.43 0.56 -3.53
N LYS A 169 -13.36 1.44 -3.14
CA LYS A 169 -13.43 2.83 -3.62
C LYS A 169 -12.75 3.83 -2.69
N ASN A 170 -12.51 3.49 -1.42
CA ASN A 170 -12.01 4.43 -0.41
C ASN A 170 -10.78 3.91 0.34
N TRP A 171 -10.80 2.64 0.77
CA TRP A 171 -9.69 2.06 1.52
C TRP A 171 -8.51 1.69 0.61
N CYS A 172 -8.73 0.92 -0.46
CA CYS A 172 -7.67 0.50 -1.38
C CYS A 172 -6.95 1.66 -2.06
N PRO A 173 -7.63 2.73 -2.55
CA PRO A 173 -6.95 3.90 -3.11
C PRO A 173 -6.08 4.64 -2.08
N GLY A 174 -6.34 4.47 -0.79
CA GLY A 174 -5.51 4.98 0.29
C GLY A 174 -4.28 4.10 0.61
N ARG A 175 -4.18 2.89 0.02
CA ARG A 175 -3.06 1.97 0.26
C ARG A 175 -1.90 2.16 -0.70
N SER A 176 -2.17 2.45 -1.98
CA SER A 176 -1.16 2.57 -3.03
C SER A 176 -1.54 3.59 -4.08
N ILE A 177 -0.56 4.37 -4.55
CA ILE A 177 -0.69 5.23 -5.73
C ILE A 177 -0.51 4.46 -7.04
N LEU A 178 0.14 3.29 -6.98
CA LEU A 178 0.37 2.40 -8.11
C LEU A 178 -0.85 1.50 -8.30
N LYS A 179 -1.74 1.88 -9.22
CA LYS A 179 -3.04 1.22 -9.41
C LYS A 179 -2.91 -0.23 -9.87
N GLN A 180 -1.97 -0.51 -10.77
CA GLN A 180 -1.78 -1.83 -11.40
C GLN A 180 -1.26 -2.88 -10.43
N THR A 181 -0.47 -2.46 -9.44
CA THR A 181 0.14 -3.34 -8.43
C THR A 181 -0.43 -3.07 -7.02
N ASN A 182 -1.60 -2.42 -6.94
CA ASN A 182 -2.34 -2.23 -5.70
C ASN A 182 -3.02 -3.55 -5.32
N LEU A 183 -2.25 -4.45 -4.70
CA LEU A 183 -2.68 -5.81 -4.36
C LEU A 183 -4.01 -5.89 -3.60
N TRP A 184 -4.31 -4.88 -2.78
CA TRP A 184 -5.55 -4.83 -2.02
C TRP A 184 -6.78 -4.76 -2.93
N LEU A 185 -6.65 -4.11 -4.08
CA LEU A 185 -7.68 -3.97 -5.10
C LEU A 185 -7.56 -5.02 -6.21
N THR A 186 -6.38 -5.14 -6.81
CA THR A 186 -6.19 -5.92 -8.05
C THR A 186 -6.13 -7.41 -7.82
N ASP A 187 -5.70 -7.84 -6.62
CA ASP A 187 -5.53 -9.27 -6.30
C ASP A 187 -6.53 -9.70 -5.22
N PHE A 188 -6.53 -9.05 -4.05
CA PHE A 188 -7.35 -9.50 -2.92
C PHE A 188 -8.85 -9.24 -3.12
N ALA A 189 -9.24 -8.08 -3.67
CA ALA A 189 -10.65 -7.82 -3.95
C ALA A 189 -11.22 -8.74 -5.03
N CYS A 190 -10.39 -9.16 -5.99
CA CYS A 190 -10.76 -10.11 -7.04
C CYS A 190 -11.05 -11.51 -6.49
N MET A 191 -10.62 -11.82 -5.27
CA MET A 191 -10.96 -13.05 -4.55
C MET A 191 -12.33 -12.95 -3.84
N GLU A 192 -13.23 -12.02 -4.24
CA GLU A 192 -14.55 -11.88 -3.63
C GLU A 192 -15.42 -13.15 -3.67
N GLY A 193 -15.10 -14.11 -4.56
CA GLY A 193 -15.74 -15.42 -4.61
C GLY A 193 -15.39 -16.36 -3.45
N SER A 194 -14.28 -16.12 -2.72
CA SER A 194 -13.98 -16.81 -1.46
C SER A 194 -14.75 -16.16 -0.33
N GLU A 195 -15.65 -16.91 0.31
CA GLU A 195 -16.43 -16.40 1.45
C GLU A 195 -15.55 -15.95 2.62
N GLY A 196 -14.43 -16.64 2.87
CA GLY A 196 -13.48 -16.28 3.92
C GLY A 196 -12.78 -14.96 3.64
N VAL A 197 -12.24 -14.78 2.43
CA VAL A 197 -11.57 -13.54 2.01
C VAL A 197 -12.57 -12.38 1.99
N LEU A 198 -13.75 -12.59 1.40
CA LEU A 198 -14.79 -11.58 1.35
C LEU A 198 -15.23 -11.14 2.75
N SER A 199 -15.42 -12.08 3.67
CA SER A 199 -15.79 -11.77 5.05
C SER A 199 -14.68 -11.00 5.78
N ALA A 200 -13.42 -11.33 5.54
CA ALA A 200 -12.27 -10.59 6.09
C ALA A 200 -12.24 -9.15 5.57
N ILE A 201 -12.44 -8.95 4.25
CA ILE A 201 -12.52 -7.63 3.62
C ILE A 201 -13.65 -6.79 4.22
N GLN A 202 -14.84 -7.35 4.31
CA GLN A 202 -16.03 -6.65 4.81
C GLN A 202 -15.88 -6.28 6.29
N SER A 203 -15.31 -7.18 7.09
CA SER A 203 -14.95 -6.91 8.48
C SER A 203 -13.98 -5.73 8.60
N LEU A 204 -12.89 -5.74 7.82
CA LEU A 204 -11.87 -4.69 7.86
C LEU A 204 -12.44 -3.33 7.46
N ALA A 205 -13.18 -3.28 6.34
CA ALA A 205 -13.83 -2.07 5.89
C ALA A 205 -14.86 -1.54 6.90
N GLY A 206 -15.64 -2.45 7.50
CA GLY A 206 -16.62 -2.10 8.52
C GLY A 206 -16.00 -1.41 9.73
N VAL A 207 -14.79 -1.82 10.16
CA VAL A 207 -14.07 -1.16 11.27
C VAL A 207 -13.86 0.33 11.00
N TYR A 208 -13.38 0.69 9.81
CA TYR A 208 -13.19 2.08 9.44
C TYR A 208 -14.52 2.85 9.38
N VAL A 209 -15.58 2.23 8.86
CA VAL A 209 -16.91 2.85 8.86
C VAL A 209 -17.42 3.09 10.28
N TYR A 210 -17.21 2.12 11.17
CA TYR A 210 -17.66 2.19 12.58
C TYR A 210 -16.98 3.32 13.35
N ASP A 211 -15.72 3.64 13.07
CA ASP A 211 -15.01 4.73 13.76
C ASP A 211 -15.64 6.11 13.54
N TYR A 212 -16.24 6.33 12.38
CA TYR A 212 -16.95 7.56 12.03
C TYR A 212 -18.48 7.45 12.23
N GLN A 213 -19.03 6.24 12.30
CA GLN A 213 -20.46 5.97 12.48
C GLN A 213 -20.66 4.74 13.38
N PRO A 214 -20.57 4.88 14.72
CA PRO A 214 -20.62 3.76 15.67
C PRO A 214 -22.05 3.24 15.89
N LEU A 215 -22.68 2.75 14.82
CA LEU A 215 -24.02 2.18 14.85
C LEU A 215 -23.95 0.72 15.31
N GLU A 216 -24.81 0.33 16.25
CA GLU A 216 -24.84 -1.03 16.81
C GLU A 216 -24.98 -2.11 15.72
N LYS A 217 -25.79 -1.85 14.68
CA LYS A 217 -25.96 -2.76 13.54
C LYS A 217 -24.66 -2.98 12.75
N VAL A 218 -23.83 -1.94 12.62
CA VAL A 218 -22.52 -2.00 11.96
C VAL A 218 -21.57 -2.82 12.82
N GLY A 219 -21.52 -2.56 14.13
CA GLY A 219 -20.73 -3.35 15.08
C GLY A 219 -21.07 -4.84 15.06
N ARG A 220 -22.37 -5.19 15.10
CA ARG A 220 -22.84 -6.58 14.99
C ARG A 220 -22.44 -7.22 13.66
N ARG A 221 -22.53 -6.48 12.55
CA ARG A 221 -22.16 -7.00 11.23
C ARG A 221 -20.65 -7.26 11.12
N ILE A 222 -19.81 -6.37 11.66
CA ILE A 222 -18.36 -6.56 11.70
C ILE A 222 -18.01 -7.85 12.45
N ASN A 223 -18.54 -8.05 13.67
CA ASN A 223 -18.27 -9.26 14.44
C ASN A 223 -18.72 -10.53 13.71
N LEU A 224 -19.88 -10.50 13.04
CA LEU A 224 -20.35 -11.63 12.24
C LEU A 224 -19.38 -11.97 11.10
N ARG A 225 -18.97 -10.96 10.31
CA ARG A 225 -18.04 -11.14 9.20
C ARG A 225 -16.65 -11.58 9.69
N TYR A 226 -16.17 -11.03 10.80
CA TYR A 226 -14.93 -11.47 11.43
C TYR A 226 -14.99 -12.95 11.84
N ARG A 227 -16.10 -13.40 12.45
CA ARG A 227 -16.29 -14.81 12.83
C ARG A 227 -16.29 -15.75 11.63
N GLN A 228 -16.90 -15.35 10.52
CA GLN A 228 -16.92 -16.16 9.29
C GLN A 228 -15.52 -16.27 8.67
N ALA A 229 -14.75 -15.18 8.64
CA ALA A 229 -13.36 -15.21 8.19
C ALA A 229 -12.48 -16.09 9.09
N GLU A 230 -12.60 -15.95 10.41
CA GLU A 230 -11.86 -16.76 11.39
C GLU A 230 -12.22 -18.24 11.30
N ALA A 231 -13.50 -18.58 11.13
CA ALA A 231 -13.95 -19.96 10.98
C ALA A 231 -13.37 -20.61 9.71
N ARG A 232 -13.38 -19.90 8.56
CA ARG A 232 -12.76 -20.39 7.32
C ARG A 232 -11.25 -20.52 7.47
N LEU A 233 -10.59 -19.57 8.12
CA LEU A 233 -9.17 -19.64 8.41
C LEU A 233 -8.82 -20.87 9.26
N SER A 234 -9.54 -21.08 10.36
CA SER A 234 -9.35 -22.24 11.24
C SER A 234 -9.53 -23.56 10.48
N GLN A 235 -10.57 -23.66 9.63
CA GLN A 235 -10.79 -24.83 8.78
C GLN A 235 -9.60 -25.11 7.85
N LEU A 236 -9.03 -24.08 7.22
CA LEU A 236 -7.88 -24.23 6.32
C LEU A 236 -6.61 -24.60 7.10
N LEU A 237 -6.39 -24.04 8.30
CA LEU A 237 -5.23 -24.32 9.16
C LEU A 237 -5.22 -25.74 9.77
N GLU A 238 -6.38 -26.39 9.85
CA GLU A 238 -6.53 -27.77 10.31
C GLU A 238 -6.17 -28.81 9.25
N ARG A 239 -6.15 -28.41 7.96
CA ARG A 239 -5.82 -29.32 6.86
C ARG A 239 -4.32 -29.48 6.68
N THR A 240 -3.91 -30.68 6.30
CA THR A 240 -2.50 -31.05 6.05
C THR A 240 -2.11 -30.98 4.57
N ASP A 241 -3.08 -31.00 3.68
CA ASP A 241 -2.93 -31.10 2.22
C ASP A 241 -3.76 -30.02 1.50
N LEU A 242 -3.33 -28.78 1.63
CA LEU A 242 -3.96 -27.66 0.92
C LEU A 242 -3.54 -27.66 -0.55
N SER A 243 -4.49 -27.42 -1.45
CA SER A 243 -4.16 -27.07 -2.83
C SER A 243 -3.49 -25.69 -2.89
N VAL A 244 -2.88 -25.35 -4.03
CA VAL A 244 -2.28 -24.01 -4.25
C VAL A 244 -3.33 -22.90 -4.08
N ASP A 245 -4.56 -23.12 -4.55
CA ASP A 245 -5.65 -22.16 -4.45
C ASP A 245 -6.11 -22.00 -2.99
N GLU A 246 -6.21 -23.10 -2.24
CA GLU A 246 -6.62 -23.08 -0.84
C GLU A 246 -5.56 -22.47 0.09
N ALA A 247 -4.28 -22.75 -0.18
CA ALA A 247 -3.17 -22.09 0.49
C ALA A 247 -3.14 -20.60 0.16
N SER A 248 -3.40 -20.23 -1.10
CA SER A 248 -3.50 -18.81 -1.50
C SER A 248 -4.68 -18.11 -0.81
N GLU A 249 -5.84 -18.79 -0.69
CA GLU A 249 -6.98 -18.29 0.10
C GLU A 249 -6.58 -18.07 1.57
N LEU A 250 -5.95 -19.07 2.20
CA LEU A 250 -5.47 -18.99 3.58
C LEU A 250 -4.53 -17.81 3.80
N ILE A 251 -3.53 -17.64 2.92
CA ILE A 251 -2.54 -16.56 3.00
C ILE A 251 -3.23 -15.20 2.87
N THR A 252 -4.19 -15.06 1.96
CA THR A 252 -4.94 -13.81 1.78
C THR A 252 -5.80 -13.49 3.02
N ILE A 253 -6.48 -14.47 3.61
CA ILE A 253 -7.24 -14.28 4.86
C ILE A 253 -6.31 -13.84 5.99
N LEU A 254 -5.18 -14.54 6.18
CA LEU A 254 -4.17 -14.18 7.18
C LEU A 254 -3.62 -12.76 6.99
N CYS A 255 -3.31 -12.35 5.75
CA CYS A 255 -2.86 -10.98 5.45
C CYS A 255 -3.90 -9.93 5.85
N ILE A 256 -5.18 -10.12 5.52
CA ILE A 256 -6.25 -9.17 5.84
C ILE A 256 -6.53 -9.13 7.35
N MET A 257 -6.53 -10.29 8.02
CA MET A 257 -6.69 -10.37 9.48
C MET A 257 -5.47 -9.83 10.24
N SER A 258 -4.26 -9.94 9.68
CA SER A 258 -3.08 -9.27 10.23
C SER A 258 -3.22 -7.76 10.11
N MET A 259 -3.74 -7.27 8.98
CA MET A 259 -4.04 -5.84 8.79
C MET A 259 -5.05 -5.30 9.80
N HIS A 260 -6.01 -6.12 10.25
CA HIS A 260 -6.88 -5.75 11.37
C HIS A 260 -6.08 -5.41 12.63
N ASP A 261 -5.19 -6.29 13.07
CA ASP A 261 -4.37 -6.08 14.28
C ASP A 261 -3.36 -4.93 14.10
N ILE A 262 -2.89 -4.68 12.87
CA ILE A 262 -2.09 -3.50 12.54
C ILE A 262 -2.91 -2.21 12.75
N VAL A 263 -4.16 -2.13 12.32
CA VAL A 263 -4.92 -0.86 12.39
C VAL A 263 -5.67 -0.67 13.72
N LEU A 264 -5.90 -1.76 14.47
CA LEU A 264 -6.54 -1.76 15.78
C LEU A 264 -5.49 -1.74 16.89
N THR A 265 -4.74 -0.63 16.95
CA THR A 265 -3.61 -0.45 17.87
C THR A 265 -3.98 -0.67 19.34
N GLU A 266 -5.23 -0.37 19.72
CA GLU A 266 -5.75 -0.60 21.08
C GLU A 266 -5.92 -2.09 21.45
N ARG A 267 -5.79 -3.01 20.49
CA ARG A 267 -5.98 -4.46 20.69
C ARG A 267 -4.69 -5.26 20.56
N ARG A 268 -3.61 -4.63 20.11
CA ARG A 268 -2.34 -5.32 19.92
C ARG A 268 -1.88 -5.92 21.25
N CYS A 269 -1.40 -7.16 21.19
CA CYS A 269 -0.77 -7.79 22.33
C CYS A 269 0.43 -6.95 22.80
N LYS A 270 0.60 -6.89 24.12
CA LYS A 270 1.75 -6.25 24.76
C LYS A 270 2.75 -7.32 25.21
N TRP A 271 4.00 -6.93 25.43
CA TRP A 271 5.02 -7.82 25.99
C TRP A 271 4.50 -8.52 27.28
N PRO A 272 4.75 -9.83 27.45
CA PRO A 272 5.68 -10.67 26.69
C PRO A 272 5.09 -11.38 25.45
N GLU A 273 3.86 -11.08 25.06
CA GLU A 273 3.20 -11.76 23.95
C GLU A 273 3.64 -11.19 22.59
N VAL A 274 3.94 -12.09 21.64
CA VAL A 274 4.15 -11.71 20.23
C VAL A 274 2.82 -11.25 19.61
N PRO A 275 2.78 -10.10 18.92
CA PRO A 275 1.55 -9.54 18.36
C PRO A 275 0.95 -10.44 17.27
N ARG A 276 -0.38 -10.38 17.13
CA ARG A 276 -1.12 -11.29 16.24
C ARG A 276 -0.79 -11.04 14.78
N TRP A 277 -0.56 -9.79 14.38
CA TRP A 277 -0.15 -9.47 13.01
C TRP A 277 1.15 -10.18 12.62
N LEU A 278 2.11 -10.27 13.55
CA LEU A 278 3.39 -10.93 13.29
C LEU A 278 3.22 -12.44 13.22
N LYS A 279 2.53 -13.05 14.19
CA LYS A 279 2.18 -14.50 14.16
C LYS A 279 1.41 -14.88 12.89
N GLY A 280 0.46 -14.05 12.48
CA GLY A 280 -0.33 -14.26 11.25
C GLY A 280 0.55 -14.23 10.01
N THR A 281 1.52 -13.34 9.98
CA THR A 281 2.44 -13.19 8.84
C THR A 281 3.51 -14.29 8.82
N GLU A 282 3.97 -14.78 9.98
CA GLU A 282 4.84 -15.97 10.07
C GLU A 282 4.13 -17.21 9.52
N LEU A 283 2.83 -17.37 9.79
CA LEU A 283 2.02 -18.42 9.14
C LEU A 283 1.94 -18.20 7.63
N CYS A 284 1.76 -16.97 7.16
CA CYS A 284 1.80 -16.69 5.71
C CYS A 284 3.12 -17.12 5.09
N GLU A 285 4.26 -16.82 5.71
CA GLU A 285 5.58 -17.23 5.24
C GLU A 285 5.67 -18.76 5.12
N HIS A 286 5.26 -19.48 6.17
CA HIS A 286 5.26 -20.94 6.15
C HIS A 286 4.46 -21.50 4.97
N PHE A 287 3.24 -21.00 4.76
CA PHE A 287 2.39 -21.48 3.67
C PHE A 287 2.88 -21.01 2.30
N LEU A 288 3.46 -19.81 2.19
CA LEU A 288 4.11 -19.36 0.97
C LEU A 288 5.21 -20.35 0.57
N GLU A 289 6.09 -20.71 1.50
CA GLU A 289 7.17 -21.68 1.28
C GLU A 289 6.63 -23.08 0.92
N SER A 290 5.55 -23.52 1.59
CA SER A 290 4.96 -24.85 1.35
C SER A 290 4.42 -25.07 -0.06
N ILE A 291 3.96 -24.00 -0.72
CA ILE A 291 3.46 -24.03 -2.11
C ILE A 291 4.48 -23.47 -3.11
N ASP A 292 5.74 -23.32 -2.69
CA ASP A 292 6.78 -22.76 -3.55
C ASP A 292 7.27 -23.79 -4.58
N GLU A 293 6.75 -23.68 -5.81
CA GLU A 293 7.19 -24.51 -6.92
C GLU A 293 8.48 -24.00 -7.60
N GLY A 294 9.03 -22.87 -7.16
CA GLY A 294 10.21 -22.24 -7.76
C GLY A 294 11.47 -23.10 -7.71
N SER A 295 11.57 -23.98 -6.72
CA SER A 295 12.65 -24.97 -6.59
C SER A 295 12.76 -25.94 -7.79
N ARG A 296 11.71 -26.08 -8.60
CA ARG A 296 11.70 -26.95 -9.79
C ARG A 296 12.45 -26.34 -10.98
N PHE A 297 12.73 -25.04 -10.97
CA PHE A 297 13.37 -24.35 -12.08
C PHE A 297 14.87 -24.23 -11.85
N TRP A 298 15.65 -24.48 -12.91
CA TRP A 298 17.11 -24.34 -12.86
C TRP A 298 17.58 -22.88 -12.69
N SER A 299 16.83 -21.93 -13.25
CA SER A 299 17.09 -20.49 -13.12
C SER A 299 15.87 -19.78 -12.54
N LYS A 300 16.11 -18.87 -11.60
CA LYS A 300 15.07 -18.02 -10.99
C LYS A 300 14.41 -17.09 -12.01
N ASP A 301 15.13 -16.71 -13.07
CA ASP A 301 14.61 -15.87 -14.16
C ASP A 301 13.49 -16.56 -14.97
N ASN A 302 13.45 -17.90 -14.94
CA ASN A 302 12.44 -18.68 -15.66
C ASN A 302 11.14 -18.85 -14.86
N ILE A 303 11.14 -18.46 -13.58
CA ILE A 303 9.97 -18.63 -12.70
C ILE A 303 8.98 -17.51 -13.00
N GLN A 304 7.81 -17.88 -13.50
CA GLN A 304 6.70 -16.96 -13.72
C GLN A 304 5.69 -17.11 -12.58
N LEU A 305 5.49 -16.03 -11.83
CA LEU A 305 4.49 -15.99 -10.77
C LEU A 305 3.19 -15.39 -11.27
N SER A 306 2.06 -15.88 -10.75
CA SER A 306 0.79 -15.17 -10.90
C SER A 306 0.85 -13.82 -10.16
N SER A 307 0.01 -12.86 -10.58
CA SER A 307 -0.12 -11.55 -9.92
C SER A 307 -0.39 -11.71 -8.42
N LEU A 308 -1.34 -12.58 -8.05
CA LEU A 308 -1.68 -12.86 -6.65
C LEU A 308 -0.47 -13.40 -5.87
N ARG A 309 0.27 -14.36 -6.44
CA ARG A 309 1.45 -14.94 -5.76
C ARG A 309 2.54 -13.90 -5.56
N ASN A 310 2.81 -13.04 -6.54
CA ASN A 310 3.75 -11.93 -6.41
C ASN A 310 3.30 -10.95 -5.32
N SER A 311 2.02 -10.58 -5.32
CA SER A 311 1.42 -9.69 -4.32
C SER A 311 1.50 -10.24 -2.89
N GLN A 312 1.20 -11.53 -2.70
CA GLN A 312 1.34 -12.20 -1.40
C GLN A 312 2.80 -12.23 -0.94
N SER A 313 3.73 -12.60 -1.83
CA SER A 313 5.18 -12.58 -1.54
C SER A 313 5.65 -11.20 -1.07
N VAL A 314 5.23 -10.13 -1.76
CA VAL A 314 5.61 -8.76 -1.41
C VAL A 314 5.06 -8.34 -0.05
N ILE A 315 3.76 -8.53 0.21
CA ILE A 315 3.17 -8.04 1.45
C ILE A 315 3.63 -8.82 2.68
N VAL A 316 3.81 -10.14 2.54
CA VAL A 316 4.34 -11.01 3.61
C VAL A 316 5.81 -10.71 3.87
N GLY A 317 6.63 -10.64 2.81
CA GLY A 317 8.03 -10.26 2.91
C GLY A 317 8.20 -8.88 3.55
N ARG A 318 7.37 -7.90 3.15
CA ARG A 318 7.38 -6.55 3.74
C ARG A 318 7.13 -6.61 5.25
N ALA A 319 6.08 -7.29 5.69
CA ALA A 319 5.75 -7.32 7.11
C ALA A 319 6.83 -8.01 7.96
N LEU A 320 7.39 -9.14 7.50
CA LEU A 320 8.43 -9.85 8.24
C LEU A 320 9.77 -9.13 8.22
N ILE A 321 10.24 -8.72 7.04
CA ILE A 321 11.56 -8.09 6.91
C ILE A 321 11.58 -6.74 7.63
N LEU A 322 10.51 -5.94 7.54
CA LEU A 322 10.45 -4.67 8.27
C LEU A 322 10.37 -4.88 9.79
N SER A 323 9.70 -5.94 10.27
CA SER A 323 9.70 -6.26 11.70
C SER A 323 11.11 -6.55 12.22
N GLN A 324 11.96 -7.17 11.40
CA GLN A 324 13.33 -7.55 11.78
C GLN A 324 14.26 -6.36 12.00
N LEU A 325 13.94 -5.19 11.43
CA LEU A 325 14.81 -4.01 11.47
C LEU A 325 14.98 -3.46 12.90
N MET A 326 13.95 -3.63 13.74
CA MET A 326 13.91 -3.13 15.13
C MET A 326 13.72 -4.27 16.15
N THR A 327 14.11 -5.50 15.80
CA THR A 327 14.13 -6.64 16.73
C THR A 327 15.54 -7.22 16.86
N PRO A 328 15.86 -7.85 18.01
CA PRO A 328 17.16 -8.48 18.23
C PRO A 328 17.51 -9.49 17.14
N LEU A 329 18.80 -9.60 16.85
CA LEU A 329 19.29 -10.69 16.02
C LEU A 329 18.99 -12.05 16.67
N ALA A 330 18.82 -13.07 15.84
CA ALA A 330 18.76 -14.44 16.33
C ALA A 330 20.03 -14.79 17.12
N SER A 331 19.87 -15.59 18.18
CA SER A 331 21.02 -16.04 18.97
C SER A 331 22.03 -16.78 18.09
N PRO A 332 23.35 -16.53 18.25
CA PRO A 332 24.40 -17.26 17.55
C PRO A 332 24.25 -18.78 17.62
N ASN A 333 23.69 -19.31 18.71
CA ASN A 333 23.53 -20.74 18.93
C ASN A 333 22.36 -21.36 18.17
N THR A 334 21.35 -20.56 17.82
CA THR A 334 20.12 -21.02 17.15
C THR A 334 20.01 -20.55 15.70
N PHE A 335 20.89 -19.64 15.28
CA PHE A 335 20.91 -19.10 13.94
C PHE A 335 21.45 -20.13 12.94
N ASP A 336 20.58 -20.58 12.02
CA ASP A 336 20.94 -21.44 10.90
C ASP A 336 21.25 -20.58 9.67
N PRO A 337 22.54 -20.44 9.28
CA PRO A 337 22.91 -19.57 8.17
C PRO A 337 22.42 -20.10 6.82
N VAL A 338 22.23 -21.42 6.65
CA VAL A 338 21.75 -21.98 5.39
C VAL A 338 20.27 -21.70 5.23
N LYS A 339 19.49 -21.92 6.29
CA LYS A 339 18.06 -21.62 6.28
C LYS A 339 17.80 -20.13 6.09
N GLU A 340 18.45 -19.26 6.87
CA GLU A 340 18.21 -17.81 6.81
C GLU A 340 18.72 -17.17 5.51
N ALA A 341 19.79 -17.70 4.88
CA ALA A 341 20.24 -17.21 3.57
C ALA A 341 19.22 -17.50 2.44
N ASN A 342 18.48 -18.61 2.55
CA ASN A 342 17.46 -19.00 1.57
C ASN A 342 16.08 -18.38 1.85
N ARG A 343 15.86 -17.88 3.07
CA ARG A 343 14.61 -17.26 3.49
C ARG A 343 14.26 -16.08 2.58
N PHE A 344 12.99 -15.97 2.20
CA PHE A 344 12.49 -14.99 1.24
C PHE A 344 13.04 -15.11 -0.19
N GLY A 345 13.61 -16.26 -0.56
CA GLY A 345 14.12 -16.51 -1.91
C GLY A 345 13.08 -16.29 -3.02
N TRP A 346 11.79 -16.45 -2.72
CA TRP A 346 10.65 -16.17 -3.61
C TRP A 346 10.49 -14.70 -4.00
N LEU A 347 11.12 -13.75 -3.30
CA LEU A 347 11.18 -12.34 -3.71
C LEU A 347 12.06 -12.13 -4.94
N LEU A 348 12.98 -13.06 -5.20
CA LEU A 348 13.95 -13.01 -6.31
C LEU A 348 13.48 -13.77 -7.56
N TYR A 349 12.20 -14.11 -7.64
CA TYR A 349 11.62 -14.74 -8.82
C TYR A 349 11.19 -13.71 -9.87
N GLY A 350 11.32 -14.11 -11.13
CA GLY A 350 11.19 -13.24 -12.29
C GLY A 350 12.55 -12.74 -12.77
N ASN A 351 12.55 -12.03 -13.89
CA ASN A 351 13.76 -11.48 -14.47
C ASN A 351 14.18 -10.17 -13.76
N ASN A 352 15.29 -9.56 -14.18
CA ASN A 352 15.75 -8.28 -13.64
C ASN A 352 14.69 -7.17 -13.68
N ARG A 353 13.90 -7.07 -14.75
CA ARG A 353 12.83 -6.07 -14.84
C ARG A 353 11.81 -6.28 -13.72
N ASP A 354 11.40 -7.52 -13.45
CA ASP A 354 10.42 -7.85 -12.41
C ASP A 354 10.97 -7.62 -10.98
N MET A 355 12.27 -7.88 -10.78
CA MET A 355 12.91 -7.73 -9.46
C MET A 355 13.10 -6.26 -9.05
N TYR A 356 13.41 -5.39 -10.01
CA TYR A 356 13.67 -3.97 -9.80
C TYR A 356 12.45 -3.06 -9.98
N GLU A 357 11.30 -3.61 -10.37
CA GLU A 357 10.04 -2.85 -10.45
C GLU A 357 9.55 -2.45 -9.05
N ILE A 358 9.17 -1.18 -8.91
CA ILE A 358 8.55 -0.62 -7.71
C ILE A 358 7.13 -1.19 -7.59
N HIS A 359 6.87 -1.92 -6.50
CA HIS A 359 5.61 -2.61 -6.31
C HIS A 359 4.62 -1.81 -5.42
N GLY A 360 3.35 -1.80 -5.81
CA GLY A 360 2.25 -1.14 -5.09
C GLY A 360 2.07 -1.59 -3.63
N GLY A 361 2.48 -2.82 -3.32
CA GLY A 361 2.42 -3.39 -1.98
C GLY A 361 3.42 -2.83 -0.96
N CYS A 362 4.54 -2.26 -1.41
CA CYS A 362 5.61 -1.79 -0.53
C CYS A 362 6.15 -0.39 -0.86
N GLY A 363 5.97 0.11 -2.09
CA GLY A 363 6.46 1.43 -2.51
C GLY A 363 7.92 1.44 -2.96
N PHE A 364 8.54 0.27 -3.10
CA PHE A 364 9.91 0.05 -3.57
C PHE A 364 10.03 -1.34 -4.23
N SER A 365 11.22 -1.72 -4.69
CA SER A 365 11.41 -2.98 -5.42
C SER A 365 11.55 -4.20 -4.49
N LYS A 366 11.18 -5.38 -5.01
CA LYS A 366 11.38 -6.67 -4.32
C LYS A 366 12.85 -6.93 -4.04
N LYS A 367 13.73 -6.54 -4.96
CA LYS A 367 15.18 -6.65 -4.78
C LYS A 367 15.66 -5.82 -3.60
N LEU A 368 15.20 -4.57 -3.45
CA LEU A 368 15.56 -3.75 -2.29
C LEU A 368 15.04 -4.37 -0.98
N LEU A 369 13.81 -4.88 -0.99
CA LEU A 369 13.24 -5.59 0.16
C LEU A 369 14.08 -6.80 0.57
N HIS A 370 14.51 -7.62 -0.39
CA HIS A 370 15.43 -8.73 -0.14
C HIS A 370 16.80 -8.25 0.36
N CYS A 371 17.36 -7.15 -0.18
CA CYS A 371 18.61 -6.61 0.34
C CYS A 371 18.51 -6.22 1.83
N MET A 372 17.37 -5.69 2.29
CA MET A 372 17.15 -5.40 3.71
C MET A 372 17.21 -6.65 4.60
N SER A 373 16.67 -7.79 4.14
CA SER A 373 16.80 -9.05 4.88
C SER A 373 18.25 -9.54 4.91
N GLN A 374 18.98 -9.38 3.82
CA GLN A 374 20.40 -9.75 3.73
C GLN A 374 21.29 -8.91 4.66
N ILE A 375 20.95 -7.64 4.93
CA ILE A 375 21.63 -6.83 5.94
C ILE A 375 21.47 -7.44 7.33
N THR A 376 20.25 -7.81 7.71
CA THR A 376 19.96 -8.47 9.00
C THR A 376 20.67 -9.82 9.08
N PHE A 377 20.64 -10.62 8.01
CA PHE A 377 21.37 -11.88 7.90
C PHE A 377 22.87 -11.70 8.12
N CYS A 378 23.51 -10.75 7.43
CA CYS A 378 24.93 -10.49 7.57
C CYS A 378 25.27 -10.02 9.00
N SER A 379 24.41 -9.20 9.60
CA SER A 379 24.60 -8.73 10.98
C SER A 379 24.55 -9.89 11.98
N ALA A 380 23.59 -10.82 11.83
CA ALA A 380 23.52 -12.05 12.62
C ALA A 380 24.73 -12.96 12.39
N ARG A 381 25.15 -13.14 11.13
CA ARG A 381 26.28 -13.98 10.78
C ARG A 381 27.60 -13.42 11.31
N LEU A 382 27.78 -12.10 11.28
CA LEU A 382 28.93 -11.43 11.85
C LEU A 382 29.00 -11.64 13.37
N ASN A 383 27.85 -11.61 14.06
CA ASN A 383 27.79 -11.94 15.49
C ASN A 383 28.10 -13.42 15.76
N GLN A 384 27.66 -14.33 14.89
CA GLN A 384 27.91 -15.77 15.04
C GLN A 384 29.35 -16.18 14.72
N CYS A 385 29.99 -15.52 13.75
CA CYS A 385 31.32 -15.89 13.27
C CYS A 385 32.10 -14.62 12.86
N PRO A 386 32.57 -13.84 13.85
CA PRO A 386 33.27 -12.57 13.61
C PRO A 386 34.57 -12.75 12.82
N GLU A 387 35.26 -13.87 12.99
CA GLU A 387 36.50 -14.21 12.29
C GLU A 387 36.34 -14.47 10.78
N SER A 388 35.10 -14.59 10.28
CA SER A 388 34.87 -14.90 8.87
C SER A 388 35.09 -13.66 7.99
N PRO A 389 36.06 -13.67 7.06
CA PRO A 389 36.25 -12.54 6.15
C PRO A 389 35.12 -12.43 5.11
N VAL A 390 34.33 -13.48 4.93
CA VAL A 390 33.25 -13.53 3.94
C VAL A 390 32.16 -12.52 4.28
N VAL A 391 31.80 -12.38 5.57
CA VAL A 391 30.68 -11.52 5.98
C VAL A 391 30.97 -10.04 5.72
N PRO A 392 32.13 -9.48 6.12
CA PRO A 392 32.51 -8.11 5.73
C PRO A 392 32.54 -7.87 4.23
N ILE A 393 33.03 -8.84 3.43
CA ILE A 393 33.04 -8.75 1.97
C ILE A 393 31.61 -8.70 1.42
N THR A 394 30.72 -9.56 1.90
CA THR A 394 29.31 -9.56 1.51
C THR A 394 28.61 -8.26 1.88
N ILE A 395 28.87 -7.70 3.06
CA ILE A 395 28.32 -6.40 3.48
C ILE A 395 28.74 -5.30 2.51
N ARG A 396 30.02 -5.25 2.10
CA ARG A 396 30.51 -4.27 1.11
C ARG A 396 29.87 -4.46 -0.27
N TYR A 397 29.65 -5.70 -0.70
CA TYR A 397 28.94 -6.00 -1.94
C TYR A 397 27.48 -5.50 -1.90
N ILE A 398 26.77 -5.76 -0.79
CA ILE A 398 25.39 -5.26 -0.61
C ILE A 398 25.38 -3.72 -0.60
N LEU A 399 26.37 -3.08 0.03
CA LEU A 399 26.47 -1.62 0.00
C LEU A 399 26.66 -1.10 -1.43
N SER A 400 27.56 -1.70 -2.23
CA SER A 400 27.73 -1.33 -3.64
C SER A 400 26.43 -1.51 -4.43
N GLU A 401 25.76 -2.65 -4.26
CA GLU A 401 24.47 -2.93 -4.90
C GLU A 401 23.42 -1.86 -4.54
N LEU A 402 23.33 -1.46 -3.27
CA LEU A 402 22.40 -0.41 -2.83
C LEU A 402 22.78 0.97 -3.36
N LEU A 403 24.06 1.28 -3.41
CA LEU A 403 24.58 2.54 -3.95
C LEU A 403 24.38 2.64 -5.46
N ASP A 404 24.36 1.54 -6.20
CA ASP A 404 24.14 1.52 -7.64
C ASP A 404 22.70 1.17 -8.05
N MET A 405 21.85 0.81 -7.09
CA MET A 405 20.49 0.32 -7.35
C MET A 405 19.65 1.34 -8.14
N ARG A 406 19.13 0.90 -9.29
CA ARG A 406 18.09 1.61 -10.05
C ARG A 406 16.77 0.86 -9.91
N GLN A 407 15.75 1.58 -9.45
CA GLN A 407 14.38 1.10 -9.39
C GLN A 407 13.58 1.77 -10.51
N TRP A 408 12.56 1.09 -11.03
CA TRP A 408 11.71 1.62 -12.09
C TRP A 408 10.24 1.37 -11.78
N SER A 409 9.34 2.09 -12.44
CA SER A 409 7.90 1.86 -12.28
C SER A 409 7.22 1.81 -13.64
N ASN A 410 6.14 1.03 -13.74
CA ASN A 410 5.31 0.96 -14.93
C ASN A 410 4.19 2.03 -14.94
N THR A 411 4.38 3.16 -14.24
CA THR A 411 3.41 4.27 -14.31
C THR A 411 3.41 4.89 -15.71
N PRO A 412 2.29 5.43 -16.21
CA PRO A 412 2.17 5.89 -17.60
C PRO A 412 3.19 6.94 -18.04
N TYR A 413 3.76 7.70 -17.11
CA TYR A 413 4.73 8.77 -17.37
C TYR A 413 6.14 8.45 -16.87
N SER A 414 6.37 7.24 -16.32
CA SER A 414 7.72 6.81 -15.95
C SER A 414 8.53 6.39 -17.17
N ASN A 415 9.84 6.52 -17.06
CA ASN A 415 10.76 6.00 -18.04
C ASN A 415 10.65 4.46 -18.14
N PRO A 416 10.71 3.89 -19.35
CA PRO A 416 10.80 2.44 -19.53
C PRO A 416 12.02 1.85 -18.81
N PHE A 417 11.97 0.54 -18.54
CA PHE A 417 13.00 -0.17 -17.80
C PHE A 417 14.42 0.07 -18.36
N GLU A 418 14.60 0.01 -19.68
CA GLU A 418 15.90 0.15 -20.35
C GLU A 418 16.51 1.54 -20.11
N VAL A 419 15.67 2.57 -20.04
CA VAL A 419 16.10 3.95 -19.73
C VAL A 419 16.35 4.11 -18.24
N ALA A 420 15.48 3.53 -17.40
CA ALA A 420 15.60 3.59 -15.95
C ALA A 420 16.89 2.95 -15.42
N GLN A 421 17.47 1.99 -16.15
CA GLN A 421 18.74 1.36 -15.78
C GLN A 421 19.96 2.27 -15.95
N VAL A 422 19.93 3.22 -16.88
CA VAL A 422 21.08 4.08 -17.20
C VAL A 422 20.91 5.52 -16.73
N GLN A 423 19.69 5.91 -16.34
CA GLN A 423 19.43 7.26 -15.85
C GLN A 423 20.11 7.53 -14.49
N SER A 424 20.28 8.82 -14.20
CA SER A 424 20.68 9.30 -12.88
C SER A 424 19.70 8.82 -11.81
N GLN A 425 20.20 8.59 -10.59
CA GLN A 425 19.35 8.25 -9.45
C GLN A 425 18.38 9.38 -9.14
N ALA A 426 17.23 9.04 -8.56
CA ALA A 426 16.23 10.03 -8.16
C ALA A 426 16.81 11.06 -7.19
N ILE A 427 17.79 10.70 -6.36
CA ILE A 427 18.41 11.65 -5.42
C ILE A 427 19.03 12.87 -6.13
N GLU A 428 19.52 12.73 -7.36
CA GLU A 428 20.14 13.85 -8.09
C GLU A 428 19.14 14.98 -8.36
N TRP A 429 17.94 14.64 -8.83
CA TRP A 429 16.92 15.66 -9.06
C TRP A 429 16.28 16.13 -7.74
N VAL A 430 16.15 15.26 -6.74
CA VAL A 430 15.63 15.61 -5.41
C VAL A 430 16.53 16.65 -4.73
N ARG A 431 17.85 16.54 -4.89
CA ARG A 431 18.81 17.56 -4.41
C ARG A 431 18.67 18.89 -5.13
N ALA A 432 18.41 18.84 -6.44
CA ALA A 432 18.20 20.03 -7.27
C ALA A 432 16.82 20.69 -7.06
N ALA A 433 15.89 20.00 -6.39
CA ALA A 433 14.54 20.51 -6.17
C ALA A 433 14.57 21.80 -5.31
N PRO A 434 13.87 22.87 -5.75
CA PRO A 434 13.93 24.16 -5.09
C PRO A 434 13.33 24.09 -3.67
N GLU A 435 13.64 25.10 -2.85
CA GLU A 435 13.02 25.23 -1.54
C GLU A 435 11.49 25.27 -1.66
N LYS A 436 10.79 24.57 -0.76
CA LYS A 436 9.32 24.42 -0.73
C LYS A 436 8.70 23.67 -1.92
N TYR A 437 9.51 23.04 -2.77
CA TYR A 437 8.98 22.13 -3.77
C TYR A 437 8.20 20.99 -3.10
N MET A 438 7.02 20.69 -3.64
CA MET A 438 6.17 19.58 -3.18
C MET A 438 5.80 18.73 -4.38
N VAL A 439 6.05 17.43 -4.26
CA VAL A 439 5.64 16.44 -5.24
C VAL A 439 4.12 16.46 -5.40
N SER A 440 3.66 16.47 -6.66
CA SER A 440 2.24 16.60 -6.98
C SER A 440 1.71 15.52 -7.94
N ASN A 441 2.60 14.77 -8.60
CA ASN A 441 2.22 13.70 -9.51
C ASN A 441 2.68 12.32 -9.01
N THR A 442 2.06 11.28 -9.58
CA THR A 442 2.26 9.89 -9.16
C THR A 442 3.65 9.36 -9.49
N THR A 443 4.24 9.79 -10.62
CA THR A 443 5.58 9.35 -11.06
C THR A 443 6.64 9.84 -10.10
N GLU A 444 6.69 11.15 -9.83
CA GLU A 444 7.61 11.73 -8.84
C GLU A 444 7.39 11.12 -7.44
N MET A 445 6.14 10.96 -7.00
CA MET A 445 5.86 10.37 -5.68
C MET A 445 6.38 8.95 -5.57
N THR A 446 6.25 8.16 -6.64
CA THR A 446 6.76 6.80 -6.72
C THR A 446 8.29 6.79 -6.64
N GLU A 447 8.96 7.64 -7.41
CA GLU A 447 10.42 7.73 -7.45
C GLU A 447 11.01 8.20 -6.11
N VAL A 448 10.47 9.28 -5.53
CA VAL A 448 10.95 9.80 -4.24
C VAL A 448 10.70 8.82 -3.10
N THR A 449 9.55 8.13 -3.09
CA THR A 449 9.26 7.11 -2.08
C THR A 449 10.24 5.95 -2.19
N ALA A 450 10.47 5.43 -3.39
CA ALA A 450 11.40 4.33 -3.61
C ALA A 450 12.85 4.70 -3.27
N GLU A 451 13.23 5.96 -3.53
CA GLU A 451 14.55 6.48 -3.19
C GLU A 451 14.74 6.67 -1.68
N ALA A 452 13.72 7.16 -0.98
CA ALA A 452 13.75 7.23 0.49
C ALA A 452 13.98 5.85 1.11
N TRP A 453 13.35 4.80 0.58
CA TRP A 453 13.58 3.42 1.02
C TRP A 453 14.98 2.91 0.67
N ARG A 454 15.53 3.26 -0.50
CA ARG A 454 16.90 2.87 -0.89
C ARG A 454 17.94 3.49 0.06
N ILE A 455 17.83 4.80 0.32
CA ILE A 455 18.71 5.53 1.26
C ILE A 455 18.56 4.95 2.67
N THR A 456 17.33 4.62 3.09
CA THR A 456 17.07 3.96 4.38
C THR A 456 17.79 2.62 4.49
N ALA A 457 17.82 1.80 3.43
CA ALA A 457 18.58 0.55 3.43
C ALA A 457 20.09 0.80 3.54
N VAL A 458 20.61 1.85 2.90
CA VAL A 458 22.02 2.25 3.04
C VAL A 458 22.33 2.64 4.49
N ILE A 459 21.50 3.50 5.10
CA ILE A 459 21.67 3.90 6.51
C ILE A 459 21.57 2.69 7.43
N TYR A 460 20.58 1.82 7.22
CA TYR A 460 20.42 0.59 8.00
C TYR A 460 21.64 -0.34 7.89
N LEU A 461 22.21 -0.50 6.69
CA LEU A 461 23.45 -1.24 6.48
C LEU A 461 24.63 -0.59 7.22
N GLN A 462 24.78 0.73 7.08
CA GLN A 462 25.85 1.49 7.74
C GLN A 462 25.79 1.33 9.26
N CYS A 463 24.59 1.49 9.83
CA CYS A 463 24.39 1.44 11.26
C CYS A 463 24.48 0.02 11.84
N ARG A 464 23.77 -0.96 11.25
CA ARG A 464 23.66 -2.30 11.83
C ARG A 464 24.78 -3.24 11.40
N ALA A 465 25.10 -3.29 10.10
CA ALA A 465 26.06 -4.25 9.57
C ALA A 465 27.50 -3.72 9.58
N LEU A 466 27.72 -2.46 9.19
CA LEU A 466 29.04 -1.81 9.28
C LEU A 466 29.34 -1.24 10.67
N ARG A 467 28.35 -1.25 11.58
CA ARG A 467 28.43 -0.77 12.96
C ARG A 467 28.91 0.68 13.08
N LEU A 468 28.60 1.52 12.08
CA LEU A 468 28.90 2.96 12.11
C LEU A 468 27.89 3.67 13.01
N PRO A 469 28.31 4.49 13.98
CA PRO A 469 27.38 5.21 14.84
C PRO A 469 26.60 6.30 14.08
N ARG A 470 25.50 6.77 14.66
CA ARG A 470 24.57 7.72 14.01
C ARG A 470 25.17 9.09 13.68
N ASP A 471 26.25 9.47 14.34
CA ASP A 471 27.02 10.69 14.12
C ASP A 471 28.17 10.53 13.11
N HIS A 472 28.40 9.31 12.60
CA HIS A 472 29.40 9.07 11.56
C HIS A 472 29.08 9.90 10.31
N PRO A 473 30.07 10.58 9.68
CA PRO A 473 29.84 11.49 8.55
C PRO A 473 29.03 10.88 7.40
N ASP A 474 29.33 9.63 7.03
CA ASP A 474 28.59 8.92 5.97
C ASP A 474 27.12 8.65 6.33
N VAL A 475 26.82 8.43 7.61
CA VAL A 475 25.44 8.23 8.09
C VAL A 475 24.71 9.56 8.06
N VAL A 476 25.31 10.63 8.58
CA VAL A 476 24.74 12.00 8.58
C VAL A 476 24.49 12.52 7.17
N ALA A 477 25.40 12.24 6.23
CA ALA A 477 25.23 12.59 4.82
C ALA A 477 23.99 11.91 4.22
N ASN A 478 23.81 10.61 4.46
CA ASN A 478 22.63 9.88 3.98
C ASN A 478 21.34 10.31 4.71
N LEU A 479 21.39 10.64 6.00
CA LEU A 479 20.26 11.22 6.72
C LEU A 479 19.83 12.56 6.10
N SER A 480 20.77 13.36 5.61
CA SER A 480 20.48 14.61 4.90
C SER A 480 19.76 14.36 3.57
N TYR A 481 20.18 13.35 2.80
CA TYR A 481 19.47 12.94 1.58
C TYR A 481 18.07 12.42 1.88
N LEU A 482 17.92 11.60 2.92
CA LEU A 482 16.64 11.08 3.37
C LEU A 482 15.69 12.21 3.81
N ALA A 483 16.19 13.17 4.60
CA ALA A 483 15.44 14.35 5.01
C ALA A 483 14.94 15.15 3.80
N LYS A 484 15.80 15.34 2.78
CA LYS A 484 15.41 16.03 1.54
C LYS A 484 14.28 15.28 0.82
N CYS A 485 14.38 13.95 0.65
CA CYS A 485 13.29 13.15 0.09
C CYS A 485 11.97 13.35 0.86
N ILE A 486 12.00 13.24 2.20
CA ILE A 486 10.81 13.38 3.05
C ILE A 486 10.21 14.79 2.97
N SER A 487 11.06 15.82 2.91
CA SER A 487 10.61 17.22 2.93
C SER A 487 9.76 17.63 1.72
N ILE A 488 9.92 16.96 0.59
CA ILE A 488 9.20 17.25 -0.67
C ILE A 488 7.97 16.36 -0.87
N MET A 489 7.79 15.31 -0.06
CA MET A 489 6.65 14.42 -0.15
C MET A 489 5.42 15.01 0.56
N PRO A 490 4.23 15.01 -0.07
CA PRO A 490 3.01 15.45 0.60
C PRO A 490 2.60 14.48 1.71
N THR A 491 2.02 15.03 2.77
CA THR A 491 1.48 14.30 3.94
C THR A 491 -0.05 14.17 3.92
N SER A 492 -0.69 14.64 2.85
CA SER A 492 -2.14 14.56 2.62
C SER A 492 -2.45 14.65 1.12
N GLY A 493 -3.72 14.49 0.75
CA GLY A 493 -4.16 14.56 -0.64
C GLY A 493 -4.08 13.22 -1.36
N TYR A 494 -4.29 13.21 -2.68
CA TYR A 494 -4.42 11.96 -3.45
C TYR A 494 -3.10 11.19 -3.62
N GLN A 495 -1.94 11.88 -3.59
CA GLN A 495 -0.64 11.22 -3.73
C GLN A 495 -0.13 10.62 -2.41
N PHE A 496 -0.65 11.05 -1.27
CA PHE A 496 -0.26 10.49 0.02
C PHE A 496 -1.04 9.19 0.30
N THR A 497 -0.37 8.05 0.41
CA THR A 497 -1.01 6.74 0.66
C THR A 497 -0.25 5.97 1.74
N ALA A 498 -0.73 4.78 2.13
CA ALA A 498 -0.02 3.92 3.08
C ALA A 498 1.31 3.35 2.52
N GLN A 499 1.63 3.56 1.24
CA GLN A 499 2.98 3.39 0.71
C GLN A 499 3.97 4.46 1.20
N ALA A 500 3.47 5.54 1.82
CA ALA A 500 4.34 6.58 2.37
C ALA A 500 5.40 5.95 3.29
N PRO A 501 6.63 6.49 3.28
CA PRO A 501 7.79 5.80 3.83
C PRO A 501 7.86 5.95 5.36
N LEU A 502 6.95 5.28 6.08
CA LEU A 502 6.81 5.35 7.54
C LEU A 502 8.08 4.97 8.28
N PHE A 503 8.69 3.83 7.95
CA PHE A 503 9.97 3.44 8.56
C PHE A 503 11.11 4.40 8.21
N PRO A 504 11.31 4.81 6.94
CA PRO A 504 12.28 5.86 6.63
C PRO A 504 12.13 7.14 7.45
N VAL A 505 10.90 7.63 7.66
CA VAL A 505 10.65 8.83 8.50
C VAL A 505 10.97 8.54 9.97
N PHE A 506 10.57 7.37 10.48
CA PHE A 506 10.90 6.95 11.85
C PHE A 506 12.42 6.82 12.05
N LEU A 507 13.13 6.19 11.11
CA LEU A 507 14.58 6.02 11.12
C LEU A 507 15.29 7.38 11.10
N LEU A 508 14.85 8.31 10.25
CA LEU A 508 15.39 9.68 10.20
C LEU A 508 15.28 10.35 11.56
N GLY A 509 14.09 10.32 12.18
CA GLY A 509 13.87 10.93 13.48
C GLY A 509 14.66 10.24 14.58
N MET A 510 14.74 8.91 14.57
CA MET A 510 15.45 8.13 15.58
C MET A 510 16.96 8.36 15.53
N LEU A 511 17.54 8.49 14.34
CA LEU A 511 18.99 8.62 14.17
C LEU A 511 19.48 10.07 14.07
N ALA A 512 18.58 11.05 14.05
CA ALA A 512 18.95 12.45 13.91
C ALA A 512 19.90 12.89 15.04
N THR A 513 21.09 13.36 14.65
CA THR A 513 22.05 14.10 15.48
C THR A 513 22.04 15.60 15.13
N VAL A 514 21.44 15.95 13.99
CA VAL A 514 21.27 17.32 13.49
C VAL A 514 19.81 17.74 13.66
N GLY A 515 19.57 18.91 14.25
CA GLY A 515 18.22 19.39 14.55
C GLY A 515 17.30 19.51 13.32
N GLU A 516 17.86 19.80 12.13
CA GLU A 516 17.10 19.84 10.88
C GLU A 516 16.49 18.48 10.52
N HIS A 517 17.24 17.39 10.70
CA HIS A 517 16.77 16.03 10.41
C HIS A 517 15.61 15.65 11.33
N ALA A 518 15.75 15.90 12.62
CA ALA A 518 14.70 15.69 13.60
C ALA A 518 13.45 16.52 13.29
N GLY A 519 13.63 17.79 12.91
CA GLY A 519 12.54 18.69 12.53
C GLY A 519 11.74 18.22 11.31
N VAL A 520 12.40 17.63 10.31
CA VAL A 520 11.71 17.04 9.14
C VAL A 520 10.84 15.85 9.55
N ALA A 521 11.38 14.94 10.36
CA ALA A 521 10.62 13.78 10.85
C ALA A 521 9.43 14.22 11.72
N GLN A 522 9.66 15.14 12.66
CA GLN A 522 8.62 15.69 13.54
C GLN A 522 7.48 16.32 12.74
N LYS A 523 7.81 17.21 11.79
CA LYS A 523 6.84 17.89 10.93
C LYS A 523 6.00 16.89 10.12
N TRP A 524 6.61 15.82 9.63
CA TRP A 524 5.89 14.78 8.90
C TRP A 524 4.86 14.09 9.82
N PHE A 525 5.29 13.65 11.02
CA PHE A 525 4.41 12.98 11.97
C PHE A 525 3.27 13.90 12.45
N ASP A 526 3.57 15.14 12.82
CA ASP A 526 2.56 16.13 13.22
C ASP A 526 1.52 16.35 12.11
N SER A 527 1.99 16.44 10.86
CA SER A 527 1.09 16.65 9.72
C SER A 527 0.21 15.44 9.46
N VAL A 528 0.75 14.22 9.46
CA VAL A 528 -0.02 13.00 9.20
C VAL A 528 -1.02 12.70 10.31
N THR A 529 -0.64 12.94 11.58
CA THR A 529 -1.51 12.69 12.74
C THR A 529 -2.63 13.73 12.89
N SER A 530 -2.52 14.89 12.24
CA SER A 530 -3.58 15.91 12.23
C SER A 530 -4.89 15.46 11.55
N ALA A 531 -4.85 14.47 10.67
CA ALA A 531 -6.00 13.90 9.97
C ALA A 531 -6.29 12.47 10.49
N PRO A 532 -7.03 12.33 11.60
CA PRO A 532 -7.06 11.08 12.35
C PRO A 532 -7.74 9.96 11.56
N VAL A 533 -6.97 8.89 11.35
CA VAL A 533 -7.37 7.62 10.76
C VAL A 533 -6.62 6.50 11.47
N ARG A 534 -7.20 5.30 11.53
CA ARG A 534 -6.49 4.13 12.05
C ARG A 534 -5.21 3.85 11.25
N SER A 535 -4.08 3.77 11.95
CA SER A 535 -2.77 3.43 11.41
C SER A 535 -1.76 3.15 12.52
N SER A 536 -0.58 2.64 12.15
CA SER A 536 0.57 2.51 13.05
C SER A 536 1.27 3.84 13.35
N VAL A 537 0.88 4.95 12.69
CA VAL A 537 1.59 6.23 12.77
C VAL A 537 1.57 6.83 14.18
N PRO A 538 0.41 6.96 14.87
CA PRO A 538 0.39 7.57 16.20
C PRO A 538 1.23 6.81 17.24
N PRO A 539 1.10 5.47 17.41
CA PRO A 539 1.95 4.74 18.36
C PRO A 539 3.44 4.83 18.06
N LEU A 540 3.84 4.84 16.78
CA LEU A 540 5.24 5.01 16.40
C LEU A 540 5.74 6.42 16.70
N TYR A 541 4.90 7.45 16.50
CA TYR A 541 5.30 8.81 16.84
C TYR A 541 5.48 8.99 18.35
N GLU A 542 4.55 8.46 19.15
CA GLU A 542 4.68 8.44 20.60
C GLU A 542 5.94 7.69 21.06
N THR A 543 6.27 6.58 20.39
CA THR A 543 7.52 5.83 20.63
C THR A 543 8.73 6.68 20.29
N LEU A 544 8.74 7.35 19.13
CA LEU A 544 9.84 8.20 18.71
C LEU A 544 10.06 9.37 19.69
N GLN A 545 8.98 10.00 20.16
CA GLN A 545 9.05 11.03 21.18
C GLN A 545 9.66 10.52 22.48
N ARG A 546 9.34 9.29 22.91
CA ARG A 546 10.00 8.65 24.06
C ARG A 546 11.47 8.38 23.78
N ILE A 547 11.84 7.91 22.59
CA ILE A 547 13.24 7.68 22.20
C ILE A 547 14.08 8.96 22.33
N TRP A 548 13.56 10.10 21.85
CA TRP A 548 14.24 11.40 21.95
C TRP A 548 14.54 11.83 23.39
N THR A 549 13.83 11.30 24.40
CA THR A 549 14.10 11.66 25.81
C THR A 549 15.34 11.01 26.38
N TRP A 550 15.96 10.04 25.70
CA TRP A 550 17.09 9.28 26.26
C TRP A 550 18.20 8.94 25.26
N ILE A 551 17.96 8.99 23.95
CA ILE A 551 18.93 8.48 22.96
C ILE A 551 20.27 9.25 22.95
N ASP A 552 20.26 10.54 23.28
CA ASP A 552 21.49 11.34 23.35
C ASP A 552 22.29 11.08 24.64
N ASP A 553 21.61 10.62 25.70
CA ASP A 553 22.19 10.44 27.04
C ASP A 553 22.50 8.96 27.38
N GLU A 554 22.18 8.02 26.48
CA GLU A 554 22.30 6.58 26.74
C GLU A 554 23.75 6.09 26.52
N PRO A 555 24.51 5.76 27.58
CA PRO A 555 25.93 5.45 27.44
C PRO A 555 26.20 4.20 26.61
N SER A 556 25.25 3.25 26.56
CA SER A 556 25.44 1.98 25.85
C SER A 556 25.39 2.11 24.32
N ILE A 557 25.07 3.28 23.79
CA ILE A 557 24.99 3.53 22.33
C ILE A 557 25.93 4.64 21.85
N VAL A 558 26.66 5.30 22.74
CA VAL A 558 27.69 6.28 22.38
C VAL A 558 28.95 5.54 21.94
N VAL A 559 29.46 5.88 20.76
CA VAL A 559 30.68 5.29 20.18
C VAL A 559 31.64 6.41 19.84
N ASP A 560 32.89 6.28 20.29
CA ASP A 560 33.93 7.22 19.92
C ASP A 560 34.42 6.94 18.49
N LEU A 561 34.19 7.90 17.59
CA LEU A 561 34.58 7.83 16.18
C LEU A 561 36.10 7.69 15.99
N GLU A 562 36.92 8.28 16.87
CA GLU A 562 38.38 8.18 16.76
C GLU A 562 38.90 6.77 17.09
N SER A 563 38.08 5.98 17.79
CA SER A 563 38.38 4.61 18.20
C SER A 563 37.82 3.53 17.27
N LEU A 564 37.25 3.92 16.13
CA LEU A 564 36.57 2.98 15.23
C LEU A 564 37.58 2.04 14.54
N ASP A 565 37.47 0.74 14.80
CA ASP A 565 38.35 -0.28 14.22
C ASP A 565 38.17 -0.40 12.69
N ASP A 566 39.27 -0.67 11.99
CA ASP A 566 39.27 -0.94 10.55
C ASP A 566 38.52 -2.24 10.22
N ASP A 567 38.61 -3.24 11.10
CA ASP A 567 37.86 -4.48 11.01
C ASP A 567 36.45 -4.32 11.60
N ILE A 568 35.45 -4.51 10.74
CA ILE A 568 34.03 -4.42 11.07
C ILE A 568 33.67 -5.40 12.20
N ALA A 569 34.34 -6.55 12.28
CA ALA A 569 34.08 -7.56 13.31
C ALA A 569 34.38 -7.05 14.73
N ASN A 570 35.37 -6.17 14.87
CA ASN A 570 35.84 -5.61 16.15
C ASN A 570 35.08 -4.37 16.59
N ARG A 571 34.34 -3.72 15.67
CA ARG A 571 33.56 -2.51 15.99
C ARG A 571 32.46 -2.82 17.01
N TYR A 572 32.21 -1.87 17.90
CA TYR A 572 31.15 -1.98 18.90
C TYR A 572 29.74 -2.06 18.24
N PRO A 573 28.93 -3.10 18.52
CA PRO A 573 27.64 -3.32 17.87
C PRO A 573 26.51 -2.45 18.45
N TRP A 574 26.68 -1.12 18.44
CA TRP A 574 25.79 -0.16 19.11
C TRP A 574 24.31 -0.27 18.70
N TRP A 575 24.00 -0.68 17.47
CA TRP A 575 22.63 -0.88 16.99
C TRP A 575 21.89 -1.96 17.80
N GLU A 576 22.58 -3.03 18.20
CA GLU A 576 21.96 -4.10 19.01
C GLU A 576 21.66 -3.61 20.43
N HIS A 577 22.51 -2.74 20.98
CA HIS A 577 22.24 -2.06 22.25
C HIS A 577 21.09 -1.05 22.15
N LEU A 578 20.98 -0.34 21.03
CA LEU A 578 19.82 0.53 20.73
C LEU A 578 18.53 -0.30 20.72
N ILE A 579 18.50 -1.42 20.00
CA ILE A 579 17.34 -2.32 19.94
C ILE A 579 16.99 -2.84 21.33
N GLN A 580 17.98 -3.33 22.09
CA GLN A 580 17.76 -3.80 23.45
C GLN A 580 17.10 -2.70 24.30
N ARG A 581 17.59 -1.47 24.19
CA ARG A 581 17.06 -0.34 24.96
C ARG A 581 15.64 0.03 24.58
N VAL A 582 15.32 -0.02 23.29
CA VAL A 582 13.95 0.15 22.78
C VAL A 582 13.04 -0.94 23.36
N GLN A 583 13.47 -2.21 23.37
CA GLN A 583 12.67 -3.30 23.93
C GLN A 583 12.42 -3.17 25.43
N GLU A 584 13.40 -2.68 26.19
CA GLU A 584 13.25 -2.46 27.63
C GLU A 584 12.24 -1.34 27.96
N LYS A 585 12.13 -0.34 27.10
CA LYS A 585 11.27 0.85 27.32
C LYS A 585 9.90 0.76 26.67
N GLU A 586 9.75 -0.04 25.61
CA GLU A 586 8.53 -0.12 24.82
C GLU A 586 7.71 -1.37 25.14
N GLN A 587 6.39 -1.21 25.14
CA GLN A 587 5.46 -2.26 25.58
C GLN A 587 5.02 -3.21 24.46
N GLU A 588 5.40 -2.95 23.21
CA GLU A 588 5.06 -3.80 22.07
C GLU A 588 6.19 -3.85 21.04
N ILE A 589 6.16 -4.88 20.19
CA ILE A 589 7.02 -4.91 18.99
C ILE A 589 6.55 -3.81 18.04
N LEU A 590 7.50 -2.97 17.60
CA LEU A 590 7.21 -1.84 16.72
C LEU A 590 6.66 -2.33 15.37
N CYS A 591 5.48 -1.84 14.99
CA CYS A 591 4.84 -2.17 13.73
C CYS A 591 5.18 -1.11 12.68
N LEU A 592 6.20 -1.41 11.86
CA LEU A 592 6.79 -0.48 10.88
C LEU A 592 6.10 -0.52 9.49
N THR A 593 4.93 -1.14 9.42
CA THR A 593 4.17 -1.41 8.19
C THR A 593 2.99 -0.49 7.97
#